data_AF-A0A8B7D800-F1
#
_entry.id   AF-A0A8B7D800-F1
#
_cell.length_a   1.000
_cell.length_b   1.000
_cell.length_c   1.000
_cell.angle_alpha   90.00
_cell.angle_beta   90.00
_cell.angle_gamma   90.00
#
_symmetry.space_group_name_H-M   'P 1'
#
loop_
_entity.id
_entity.type
_entity.pdbx_description
1 polymer ?
#
loop_
_entity_poly.entity_id
_entity_poly.type
_entity_poly.pdbx_seq_one_letter_code
_entity_poly.pdbx_strand_id
1 'polypeptide(L)'
;MTIPALISLNHFNIEVIKDLITKSDDEIRATALNNPKAGEVYVVQVNNGKDDWRADGYRWKQNGRSKIPRGLPLYTKLLFATVTPTGTSCVFQKFVYRDLCWTDVVVVHYIENHELAILMPNVLPRSSTLHHYFGLVCLLLKYGLNLVNYRVLIFTSLILR
;
A
#
# COMPACT_ATOMS: atom_id res chain seq x y z
N MET A 1 -5.61 -18.07 18.45
CA MET A 1 -7.01 -17.59 18.36
C MET A 1 -7.19 -17.06 16.95
N THR A 2 -7.88 -17.81 16.08
CA THR A 2 -7.99 -17.54 14.64
C THR A 2 -9.13 -16.57 14.39
N ILE A 3 -8.84 -15.39 13.84
CA ILE A 3 -9.86 -14.43 13.40
C ILE A 3 -10.44 -14.94 12.09
N PRO A 4 -11.73 -15.30 12.02
CA PRO A 4 -12.35 -15.82 10.81
C PRO A 4 -12.80 -14.68 9.88
N ALA A 5 -13.01 -15.05 8.62
CA ALA A 5 -13.54 -14.27 7.51
C ALA A 5 -12.51 -13.40 6.76
N LEU A 6 -11.99 -13.98 5.67
CA LEU A 6 -11.76 -13.25 4.42
C LEU A 6 -13.01 -12.43 4.12
N ILE A 7 -13.00 -11.15 4.47
CA ILE A 7 -13.81 -10.21 3.76
C ILE A 7 -12.85 -9.51 2.81
N SER A 8 -13.08 -9.68 1.51
CA SER A 8 -12.64 -8.74 0.49
C SER A 8 -13.38 -7.42 0.74
N LEU A 9 -13.04 -6.77 1.85
CA LEU A 9 -13.45 -5.43 2.18
C LEU A 9 -12.25 -4.59 1.83
N ASN A 10 -12.29 -3.98 0.65
CA ASN A 10 -11.34 -2.94 0.32
C ASN A 10 -11.29 -1.87 1.44
N HIS A 11 -12.34 -1.73 2.27
CA HIS A 11 -12.42 -0.80 3.40
C HIS A 11 -12.91 -1.45 4.70
N PHE A 12 -12.26 -1.14 5.84
CA PHE A 12 -12.78 -1.54 7.16
C PHE A 12 -14.01 -0.75 7.61
N ASN A 13 -14.88 -1.43 8.36
CA ASN A 13 -15.95 -0.79 9.14
C ASN A 13 -15.34 -0.01 10.32
N ILE A 14 -16.00 1.08 10.71
CA ILE A 14 -15.63 1.96 11.83
C ILE A 14 -15.49 1.17 13.13
N GLU A 15 -16.35 0.19 13.39
CA GLU A 15 -16.26 -0.65 14.60
C GLU A 15 -14.97 -1.47 14.65
N VAL A 16 -14.55 -2.03 13.52
CA VAL A 16 -13.29 -2.78 13.41
C VAL A 16 -12.09 -1.85 13.64
N ILE A 17 -12.13 -0.63 13.07
CA ILE A 17 -11.07 0.36 13.27
C ILE A 17 -10.97 0.74 14.76
N LYS A 18 -12.10 0.99 15.41
CA LYS A 18 -12.17 1.30 16.83
C LYS A 18 -11.58 0.17 17.66
N ASP A 19 -11.98 -1.06 17.39
CA ASP A 19 -11.48 -2.24 18.09
C ASP A 19 -9.96 -2.40 17.92
N LEU A 20 -9.43 -2.21 16.70
CA LEU A 20 -7.98 -2.30 16.44
C LEU A 20 -7.18 -1.24 17.19
N ILE A 21 -7.69 -0.01 17.26
CA ILE A 21 -7.01 1.08 17.97
C ILE A 21 -7.07 0.86 19.48
N THR A 22 -8.23 0.49 20.01
CA THR A 22 -8.49 0.38 21.46
C THR A 22 -7.94 -0.90 22.10
N LYS A 23 -7.93 -2.04 21.38
CA LYS A 23 -7.43 -3.32 21.88
C LYS A 23 -5.93 -3.53 21.64
N SER A 24 -5.26 -2.58 21.00
CA SER A 24 -3.80 -2.64 20.85
C SER A 24 -3.12 -2.30 22.18
N ASP A 25 -2.88 -3.33 22.99
CA ASP A 25 -1.83 -3.27 24.01
C ASP A 25 -0.50 -2.91 23.33
N ASP A 26 0.45 -2.32 24.07
CA ASP A 26 1.75 -1.91 23.54
C ASP A 26 2.49 -3.05 22.82
N GLU A 27 2.17 -4.30 23.14
CA GLU A 27 2.74 -5.53 22.58
C GLU A 27 2.30 -5.83 21.12
N ILE A 28 1.15 -5.29 20.67
CA ILE A 28 0.61 -5.56 19.31
C ILE A 28 1.11 -4.52 18.28
N ARG A 29 1.77 -3.45 18.75
CA ARG A 29 2.14 -2.31 17.91
C ARG A 29 3.40 -2.64 17.10
N ALA A 30 3.26 -2.64 15.77
CA ALA A 30 4.41 -2.78 14.89
C ALA A 30 5.26 -1.51 14.92
N THR A 31 6.56 -1.65 15.19
CA THR A 31 7.52 -0.55 15.22
C THR A 31 8.21 -0.32 13.87
N ALA A 32 8.28 -1.35 13.03
CA ALA A 32 8.76 -1.26 11.66
C ALA A 32 7.96 -2.19 10.75
N LEU A 33 7.59 -1.69 9.57
CA LEU A 33 6.93 -2.47 8.53
C LEU A 33 7.96 -2.77 7.45
N ASN A 34 8.09 -4.02 7.00
CA ASN A 34 9.08 -4.42 6.00
C ASN A 34 8.41 -5.20 4.87
N ASN A 35 8.20 -4.53 3.74
CA ASN A 35 7.57 -5.09 2.52
C ASN A 35 6.25 -5.86 2.80
N PRO A 36 5.27 -5.23 3.47
CA PRO A 36 3.97 -5.85 3.72
C PRO A 36 3.25 -6.21 2.43
N LYS A 37 2.43 -7.25 2.51
CA LYS A 37 1.69 -7.87 1.42
C LYS A 37 0.23 -7.43 1.40
N ALA A 38 -0.41 -7.69 0.27
CA ALA A 38 -1.85 -7.52 0.10
C ALA A 38 -2.65 -8.27 1.18
N GLY A 39 -3.62 -7.60 1.80
CA GLY A 39 -4.47 -8.15 2.85
C GLY A 39 -3.89 -8.05 4.26
N GLU A 40 -2.64 -7.62 4.43
CA GLU A 40 -2.04 -7.45 5.76
C GLU A 40 -2.50 -6.14 6.42
N VAL A 41 -2.65 -6.19 7.74
CA VAL A 41 -3.15 -5.09 8.58
C VAL A 41 -2.22 -4.91 9.76
N TYR A 42 -1.84 -3.67 10.01
CA TYR A 42 -0.94 -3.32 11.10
C TYR A 42 -1.50 -2.17 11.91
N VAL A 43 -1.30 -2.24 13.22
CA VAL A 43 -1.49 -1.12 14.14
C VAL A 43 -0.09 -0.60 14.49
N VAL A 44 0.16 0.68 14.21
CA VAL A 44 1.50 1.28 14.32
C VAL A 44 1.45 2.46 15.29
N GLN A 45 2.40 2.49 16.21
CA GLN A 45 2.65 3.65 17.06
C GLN A 45 3.40 4.72 16.28
N VAL A 46 2.87 5.93 16.26
CA VAL A 46 3.48 7.12 15.67
C VAL A 46 4.16 7.92 16.77
N ASN A 47 5.48 7.94 16.75
CA ASN A 47 6.26 8.75 17.68
C ASN A 47 6.48 10.15 17.10
N ASN A 48 6.15 11.19 17.87
CA ASN A 48 6.39 12.60 17.52
C ASN A 48 5.79 13.05 16.17
N GLY A 49 4.64 12.49 15.79
CA GLY A 49 3.92 12.87 14.56
C GLY A 49 4.63 12.52 13.24
N LYS A 50 5.71 11.71 13.28
CA LYS A 50 6.40 11.28 12.08
C LYS A 50 5.63 10.15 11.37
N ASP A 51 5.57 10.22 10.05
CA ASP A 51 4.89 9.23 9.23
C ASP A 51 5.76 7.97 8.97
N ASP A 52 6.38 7.43 10.03
CA ASP A 52 7.35 6.31 9.94
C ASP A 52 6.72 5.03 9.38
N TRP A 53 5.41 4.86 9.55
CA TRP A 53 4.59 3.82 8.91
C TRP A 53 4.61 3.88 7.35
N ARG A 54 5.17 4.93 6.75
CA ARG A 54 5.44 5.01 5.30
C ARG A 54 6.77 4.40 4.89
N ALA A 55 7.72 4.24 5.80
CA ALA A 55 9.03 3.65 5.53
C ALA A 55 8.93 2.11 5.53
N ASP A 56 8.01 1.58 4.71
CA ASP A 56 7.63 0.16 4.68
C ASP A 56 8.27 -0.62 3.52
N GLY A 57 9.25 -0.02 2.84
CA GLY A 57 9.92 -0.57 1.66
C GLY A 57 9.36 -0.07 0.33
N TYR A 58 8.19 0.58 0.32
CA TYR A 58 7.55 1.07 -0.91
C TYR A 58 7.55 2.59 -1.04
N ARG A 59 7.42 3.08 -2.28
CA ARG A 59 7.24 4.51 -2.58
C ARG A 59 5.76 4.85 -2.70
N TRP A 60 5.26 5.69 -1.80
CA TRP A 60 3.85 6.03 -1.71
C TRP A 60 3.53 7.44 -2.20
N LYS A 61 2.40 7.59 -2.89
CA LYS A 61 1.75 8.87 -3.16
C LYS A 61 0.35 8.86 -2.55
N GLN A 62 0.01 9.93 -1.84
CA GLN A 62 -1.33 10.11 -1.30
C GLN A 62 -2.29 10.51 -2.44
N ASN A 63 -3.34 9.72 -2.63
CA ASN A 63 -4.34 9.93 -3.68
C ASN A 63 -5.71 10.34 -3.13
N GLY A 64 -5.92 10.25 -1.82
CA GLY A 64 -7.21 10.61 -1.23
C GLY A 64 -7.12 10.88 0.26
N ARG A 65 -8.04 11.71 0.74
CA ARG A 65 -8.28 11.99 2.16
C ARG A 65 -9.77 12.16 2.38
N SER A 66 -10.29 11.52 3.42
CA SER A 66 -11.69 11.65 3.82
C SER A 66 -11.79 11.55 5.33
N LYS A 67 -12.84 12.15 5.91
CA LYS A 67 -13.19 11.97 7.31
C LYS A 67 -14.33 10.96 7.42
N ILE A 68 -14.25 10.04 8.37
CA ILE A 68 -15.25 9.00 8.59
C ILE A 68 -15.64 8.90 10.07
N PRO A 69 -16.94 8.71 10.38
CA PRO A 69 -18.08 8.87 9.47
C PRO A 69 -18.25 10.34 9.02
N ARG A 70 -19.08 10.61 8.00
CA ARG A 70 -19.22 11.97 7.44
C ARG A 70 -19.91 12.96 8.38
N GLY A 71 -20.88 12.51 9.18
CA GLY A 71 -21.68 13.36 10.06
C GLY A 71 -20.94 13.79 11.33
N LEU A 72 -20.38 12.82 12.06
CA LEU A 72 -19.56 13.06 13.26
C LEU A 72 -18.21 12.35 13.07
N PRO A 73 -17.23 13.00 12.43
CA PRO A 73 -16.00 12.33 12.06
C PRO A 73 -15.17 11.95 13.29
N LEU A 74 -14.79 10.67 13.34
CA LEU A 74 -13.95 10.09 14.39
C LEU A 74 -12.54 9.80 13.86
N TYR A 75 -12.44 9.45 12.58
CA TYR A 75 -11.20 9.06 11.95
C TYR A 75 -10.93 9.84 10.67
N THR A 76 -9.65 10.07 10.36
CA THR A 76 -9.20 10.43 9.02
C THR A 76 -8.80 9.15 8.29
N LYS A 77 -9.44 8.89 7.15
CA LYS A 77 -9.05 7.85 6.20
C LYS A 77 -8.22 8.47 5.08
N LEU A 78 -7.00 7.99 4.92
CA LEU A 78 -6.09 8.35 3.85
C LEU A 78 -5.95 7.18 2.88
N LEU A 79 -5.85 7.49 1.58
CA LEU A 79 -5.58 6.51 0.52
C LEU A 79 -4.21 6.80 -0.08
N PHE A 80 -3.36 5.77 -0.10
CA PHE A 80 -2.07 5.81 -0.76
C PHE A 80 -2.02 4.77 -1.87
N ALA A 81 -1.40 5.12 -2.98
CA ALA A 81 -1.00 4.17 -4.00
C ALA A 81 0.51 4.16 -4.13
N THR A 82 1.06 3.00 -4.45
CA THR A 82 2.47 2.91 -4.83
C THR A 82 2.72 3.67 -6.12
N VAL A 83 3.91 4.24 -6.25
CA VAL A 83 4.33 4.93 -7.47
C VAL A 83 5.62 4.33 -8.01
N THR A 84 5.67 4.19 -9.33
CA THR A 84 6.88 3.82 -10.06
C THR A 84 7.96 4.90 -9.90
N PRO A 85 9.23 4.60 -10.24
CA PRO A 85 10.27 5.62 -10.38
C PRO A 85 9.92 6.75 -11.35
N THR A 86 9.07 6.46 -12.35
CA THR A 86 8.55 7.44 -13.31
C THR A 86 7.37 8.27 -12.78
N GLY A 87 6.90 8.01 -11.56
CA GLY A 87 5.79 8.72 -10.93
C GLY A 87 4.39 8.23 -11.34
N THR A 88 4.31 7.10 -12.04
CA THR A 88 3.05 6.46 -12.44
C THR A 88 2.49 5.67 -11.26
N SER A 89 1.19 5.83 -10.95
CA SER A 89 0.55 5.07 -9.88
C SER A 89 0.39 3.60 -10.27
N CYS A 90 0.76 2.69 -9.37
CA CYS A 90 0.59 1.26 -9.49
C CYS A 90 -0.69 0.79 -8.78
N VAL A 91 -1.01 -0.50 -8.95
CA VAL A 91 -2.23 -1.11 -8.42
C VAL A 91 -2.15 -1.31 -6.90
N PHE A 92 -0.96 -1.55 -6.34
CA PHE A 92 -0.79 -1.77 -4.90
C PHE A 92 -1.07 -0.50 -4.09
N GLN A 93 -1.98 -0.62 -3.13
CA GLN A 93 -2.55 0.50 -2.39
C GLN A 93 -2.53 0.22 -0.88
N LYS A 94 -2.67 1.27 -0.10
CA LYS A 94 -2.98 1.12 1.33
C LYS A 94 -3.95 2.19 1.81
N PHE A 95 -4.79 1.78 2.75
CA PHE A 95 -5.58 2.70 3.56
C PHE A 95 -4.90 2.93 4.89
N VAL A 96 -4.97 4.17 5.35
CA VAL A 96 -4.46 4.54 6.67
C VAL A 96 -5.58 5.23 7.42
N TYR A 97 -5.88 4.71 8.59
CA TYR A 97 -6.90 5.24 9.47
C TYR A 97 -6.21 5.87 10.68
N ARG A 98 -6.46 7.16 10.88
CA ARG A 98 -5.98 7.95 12.02
C ARG A 98 -7.15 8.35 12.88
N ASP A 99 -7.07 8.13 14.17
CA ASP A 99 -8.01 8.73 15.12
C ASP A 99 -7.81 10.26 15.14
N LEU A 100 -8.91 11.01 15.22
CA LEU A 100 -8.87 12.48 15.31
C LEU A 100 -8.57 12.97 16.73
N CYS A 101 -8.84 12.16 17.74
CA CYS A 101 -8.58 12.42 19.15
C CYS A 101 -7.21 11.87 19.59
N TRP A 102 -6.78 10.73 19.03
CA TRP A 102 -5.49 10.08 19.36
C TRP A 102 -4.58 9.99 18.15
N THR A 103 -3.62 10.91 18.04
CA THR A 103 -2.75 11.02 16.86
C THR A 103 -1.63 9.98 16.80
N ASP A 104 -1.42 9.26 17.90
CA ASP A 104 -0.20 8.49 18.12
C ASP A 104 -0.36 7.03 17.70
N VAL A 105 -1.55 6.62 17.25
CA VAL A 105 -1.81 5.27 16.74
C VAL A 105 -2.46 5.36 15.37
N VAL A 106 -1.95 4.55 14.43
CA VAL A 106 -2.51 4.45 13.08
C VAL A 106 -2.76 3.00 12.70
N VAL A 107 -3.87 2.75 12.00
CA VAL A 107 -4.15 1.46 11.39
C VAL A 107 -3.79 1.54 9.92
N VAL A 108 -2.95 0.64 9.45
CA VAL A 108 -2.51 0.54 8.06
C VAL A 108 -3.05 -0.75 7.46
N HIS A 109 -3.78 -0.65 6.36
CA HIS A 109 -4.36 -1.78 5.63
C HIS A 109 -3.82 -1.82 4.22
N TYR A 110 -3.07 -2.86 3.87
CA TYR A 110 -2.51 -3.07 2.55
C TYR A 110 -3.51 -3.82 1.67
N ILE A 111 -3.79 -3.30 0.48
CA ILE A 111 -4.78 -3.85 -0.44
C ILE A 111 -4.21 -3.93 -1.86
N GLU A 112 -4.87 -4.70 -2.72
CA GLU A 112 -4.49 -4.93 -4.13
C GLU A 112 -3.18 -5.70 -4.31
N ASN A 113 -2.81 -6.04 -5.55
CA ASN A 113 -1.68 -6.94 -5.83
C ASN A 113 -0.29 -6.30 -5.54
N HIS A 114 0.40 -6.83 -4.52
CA HIS A 114 1.72 -6.40 -4.06
C HIS A 114 2.91 -6.89 -4.91
N GLU A 115 2.75 -7.93 -5.75
CA GLU A 115 3.85 -8.52 -6.53
C GLU A 115 4.50 -7.50 -7.48
N LEU A 116 3.69 -6.59 -8.03
CA LEU A 116 4.16 -5.54 -8.92
C LEU A 116 4.97 -4.47 -8.19
N ALA A 117 4.68 -4.23 -6.90
CA ALA A 117 5.43 -3.27 -6.11
C ALA A 117 6.85 -3.79 -5.78
N ILE A 118 7.00 -5.11 -5.61
CA ILE A 118 8.29 -5.78 -5.34
C ILE A 118 9.17 -5.83 -6.59
N LEU A 119 8.57 -5.96 -7.79
CA LEU A 119 9.30 -5.91 -9.06
C LEU A 119 9.91 -4.53 -9.39
N MET A 120 9.72 -3.55 -8.51
CA MET A 120 10.27 -2.20 -8.64
C MET A 120 11.34 -1.97 -7.56
N PRO A 121 12.54 -2.57 -7.66
CA PRO A 121 13.60 -2.31 -6.69
C PRO A 121 13.91 -0.81 -6.66
N ASN A 122 14.24 -0.29 -5.47
CA ASN A 122 14.68 1.08 -5.20
C ASN A 122 16.00 1.47 -5.93
N VAL A 123 16.47 0.64 -6.86
CA VAL A 123 17.79 0.70 -7.47
C VAL A 123 17.65 0.42 -8.95
N LEU A 124 17.29 1.41 -9.76
CA LEU A 124 17.84 1.50 -11.11
C LEU A 124 18.04 2.98 -11.48
N PRO A 125 19.23 3.37 -11.97
CA PRO A 125 19.48 4.73 -12.45
C PRO A 125 18.57 5.03 -13.64
N ARG A 126 18.21 6.32 -13.81
CA ARG A 126 17.44 6.86 -14.94
C ARG A 126 18.02 6.38 -16.27
N SER A 127 17.52 5.27 -16.79
CA SER A 127 17.78 4.80 -18.15
C SER A 127 16.49 4.96 -18.94
N SER A 128 16.51 5.92 -19.86
CA SER A 128 15.36 6.38 -20.64
C SER A 128 14.67 5.29 -21.46
N THR A 129 15.36 4.19 -21.76
CA THR A 129 14.84 3.09 -22.59
C THR A 129 13.95 2.11 -21.83
N LEU A 130 14.18 1.90 -20.53
CA LEU A 130 13.33 1.05 -19.68
C LEU A 130 12.06 1.78 -19.22
N HIS A 131 12.06 3.11 -19.24
CA HIS A 131 10.95 3.96 -18.77
C HIS A 131 9.63 3.73 -19.52
N HIS A 132 9.67 3.44 -20.83
CA HIS A 132 8.46 3.21 -21.63
C HIS A 132 7.83 1.85 -21.37
N TYR A 133 8.65 0.81 -21.20
CA TYR A 133 8.16 -0.56 -21.00
C TYR A 133 7.47 -0.73 -19.65
N PHE A 134 8.01 -0.15 -18.56
CA PHE A 134 7.42 -0.29 -17.23
C PHE A 134 6.11 0.48 -17.05
N GLY A 135 6.01 1.67 -17.65
CA GLY A 135 4.75 2.42 -17.68
C GLY A 135 3.65 1.66 -18.44
N LEU A 136 4.02 1.03 -19.56
CA LEU A 136 3.12 0.20 -20.36
C LEU A 136 2.63 -1.03 -19.60
N VAL A 137 3.50 -1.74 -18.87
CA VAL A 137 3.11 -2.91 -18.06
C VAL A 137 2.10 -2.54 -16.96
N CYS A 138 2.32 -1.43 -16.24
CA CYS A 138 1.37 -0.96 -15.23
C CYS A 138 0.02 -0.56 -15.86
N LEU A 139 0.05 0.06 -17.05
CA LEU A 139 -1.15 0.47 -17.77
C LEU A 139 -1.94 -0.75 -18.27
N LEU A 140 -1.29 -1.73 -18.90
CA LEU A 140 -1.90 -2.94 -19.44
C LEU A 140 -2.60 -3.77 -18.35
N LEU A 141 -1.99 -3.85 -17.16
CA LEU A 141 -2.57 -4.55 -16.01
C LEU A 141 -3.75 -3.81 -15.38
N LYS A 142 -3.70 -2.47 -15.33
CA LYS A 142 -4.85 -1.65 -14.90
C LYS A 142 -6.10 -1.91 -15.76
N TYR A 143 -5.91 -2.29 -17.03
CA TYR A 143 -6.99 -2.62 -17.96
C TYR A 143 -7.23 -4.13 -18.12
N GLY A 144 -6.65 -4.99 -17.27
CA GLY A 144 -6.95 -6.43 -17.25
C GLY A 144 -6.45 -7.23 -18.45
N LEU A 145 -5.43 -6.73 -19.17
CA LEU A 145 -4.85 -7.46 -20.31
C LEU A 145 -3.87 -8.53 -19.81
N ASN A 146 -4.14 -9.79 -20.20
CA ASN A 146 -3.43 -10.98 -19.73
C ASN A 146 -1.93 -10.97 -20.07
N LEU A 147 -1.07 -11.11 -19.05
CA LEU A 147 0.40 -11.07 -19.10
C LEU A 147 1.07 -12.28 -19.76
N VAL A 148 0.31 -13.28 -20.23
CA VAL A 148 0.84 -14.59 -20.65
C VAL A 148 1.84 -14.48 -21.81
N ASN A 149 1.78 -13.42 -22.63
CA ASN A 149 2.72 -13.21 -23.74
C ASN A 149 4.02 -12.44 -23.38
N TYR A 150 4.16 -11.89 -22.17
CA TYR A 150 5.32 -11.02 -21.85
C TYR A 150 6.53 -11.75 -21.27
N ARG A 151 6.39 -13.00 -20.80
CA ARG A 151 7.53 -13.82 -20.35
C ARG A 151 8.56 -14.06 -21.48
N VAL A 152 8.13 -14.05 -22.74
CA VAL A 152 9.00 -14.24 -23.91
C VAL A 152 9.75 -12.95 -24.29
N LEU A 153 9.17 -11.77 -24.02
CA LEU A 153 9.73 -10.47 -24.44
C LEU A 153 10.84 -9.96 -23.51
N ILE A 154 10.77 -10.27 -22.21
CA ILE A 154 11.80 -9.83 -21.25
C ILE A 154 13.10 -10.63 -21.42
N PHE A 155 13.03 -11.92 -21.76
CA PHE A 155 14.22 -12.76 -21.94
C PHE A 155 14.92 -12.55 -23.29
N THR A 156 14.18 -12.30 -24.37
CA THR A 156 14.77 -12.16 -25.71
C THR A 156 15.49 -10.83 -25.93
N SER A 157 15.08 -9.76 -25.23
CA SER A 157 15.70 -8.44 -25.33
C SER A 157 16.92 -8.23 -24.42
N LEU A 158 17.08 -9.07 -23.38
CA LEU A 158 18.28 -9.05 -22.52
C LEU A 158 19.46 -9.85 -23.11
N ILE A 159 19.21 -10.73 -24.09
CA ILE A 159 20.23 -11.58 -24.73
C ILE A 159 20.79 -10.96 -26.03
N LEU A 160 20.20 -9.87 -26.54
CA LEU A 160 20.61 -9.20 -27.79
C LEU A 160 21.35 -7.86 -27.60
N ARG A 161 22.02 -7.66 -26.45
CA ARG A 161 22.95 -6.54 -26.25
C ARG A 161 24.29 -7.00 -25.70
#